data_AF-A0A744T477-F1
#
_entry.id   AF-A0A744T477-F1
#
_cell.length_a   1.000
_cell.length_b   1.000
_cell.length_c   1.000
_cell.angle_alpha   90.00
_cell.angle_beta   90.00
_cell.angle_gamma   90.00
#
_symmetry.space_group_name_H-M   'P 1'
#
loop_
_entity.id
_entity.type
_entity.pdbx_description
1 polymer ?
#
loop_
_entity_poly.entity_id
_entity_poly.type
_entity_poly.pdbx_seq_one_letter_code
_entity_poly.pdbx_strand_id
1 'polypeptide(L)'
;MSTENAKRILYRLRNGLVVEIEPDMSLPLVTIERTVMAYFGFDEELLLEEGIAIWRNGETGKRMFFTVRDKEYSQDELIKLAQTYHCPPIGLFDNYSFAQRLIGELQLAVTPVIFRNGSLLGIWRVERISNYKPFDRAINGIITGVNQPVSCENENLLLAVYATACRVIGLAKQAFIHFPNGAEGSAEIIACDFEFTWMLREYLDQTVFRAEELDMYITSTIPDDVRAEAIATARAKCRAAIAEQAKEEPSDEAVADVEADADADA
;
A
#
# COMPACT_ATOMS: atom_id res chain seq x y z
N MET A 1 10.35 -27.12 -0.46
CA MET A 1 8.97 -26.61 -0.46
C MET A 1 8.81 -25.82 -1.74
N SER A 2 7.97 -26.29 -2.67
CA SER A 2 7.76 -25.65 -3.96
C SER A 2 7.03 -24.33 -3.77
N THR A 3 7.61 -23.25 -4.28
CA THR A 3 6.97 -21.96 -4.51
C THR A 3 5.92 -22.12 -5.61
N GLU A 4 4.78 -22.72 -5.27
CA GLU A 4 3.59 -22.69 -6.11
C GLU A 4 2.97 -21.29 -6.08
N ASN A 5 3.06 -20.58 -7.20
CA ASN A 5 2.20 -19.45 -7.63
C ASN A 5 1.61 -18.56 -6.52
N ALA A 6 2.47 -17.90 -5.74
CA ALA A 6 2.01 -16.77 -4.96
C ALA A 6 1.59 -15.66 -5.94
N LYS A 7 0.28 -15.39 -6.00
CA LYS A 7 -0.31 -14.43 -6.94
C LYS A 7 0.24 -13.03 -6.66
N ARG A 8 0.82 -12.40 -7.67
CA ARG A 8 1.27 -11.00 -7.60
C ARG A 8 0.10 -10.07 -7.24
N ILE A 9 0.41 -9.00 -6.51
CA ILE A 9 -0.58 -8.01 -6.10
C ILE A 9 -0.51 -6.84 -7.08
N LEU A 10 -1.66 -6.44 -7.61
CA LEU A 10 -1.77 -5.39 -8.62
C LEU A 10 -2.25 -4.09 -7.99
N TYR A 11 -1.65 -2.97 -8.41
CA TYR A 11 -2.07 -1.61 -8.06
C TYR A 11 -2.28 -0.79 -9.32
N ARG A 12 -3.40 -0.08 -9.40
CA ARG A 12 -3.70 0.90 -10.45
C ARG A 12 -3.34 2.29 -9.94
N LEU A 13 -2.33 2.89 -10.56
CA LEU A 13 -1.88 4.26 -10.29
C LEU A 13 -2.90 5.29 -10.79
N ARG A 14 -2.73 6.55 -10.36
CA ARG A 14 -3.65 7.65 -10.68
C ARG A 14 -3.85 7.90 -12.18
N ASN A 15 -2.82 7.68 -12.98
CA ASN A 15 -2.87 7.80 -14.43
C ASN A 15 -3.40 6.54 -15.13
N GLY A 16 -3.91 5.56 -14.37
CA GLY A 16 -4.48 4.31 -14.90
C GLY A 16 -3.46 3.20 -15.16
N LEU A 17 -2.15 3.49 -15.04
CA LEU A 17 -1.11 2.48 -15.20
C LEU A 17 -1.23 1.41 -14.10
N VAL A 18 -1.12 0.14 -14.49
CA VAL A 18 -1.12 -0.98 -13.53
C VAL A 18 0.32 -1.39 -13.24
N VAL A 19 0.65 -1.49 -11.96
CA VAL A 19 1.94 -1.97 -11.46
C VAL A 19 1.74 -3.22 -10.60
N GLU A 20 2.79 -4.03 -10.51
CA GLU A 20 2.77 -5.27 -9.75
C GLU A 20 3.77 -5.17 -8.60
N ILE A 21 3.39 -5.65 -7.43
CA ILE A 21 4.31 -5.87 -6.32
C ILE A 21 4.39 -7.37 -6.01
N GLU A 22 5.52 -7.76 -5.45
CA GLU A 22 5.72 -9.16 -5.07
C GLU A 22 4.87 -9.52 -3.83
N PRO A 23 4.55 -10.81 -3.63
CA PRO A 23 3.71 -11.26 -2.51
C PRO A 23 4.26 -10.92 -1.12
N ASP A 24 5.57 -10.75 -1.00
CA ASP A 24 6.26 -10.31 0.22
C ASP A 24 6.27 -8.78 0.41
N MET A 25 5.50 -8.07 -0.42
CA MET A 25 5.39 -6.60 -0.46
C MET A 25 6.66 -5.88 -0.94
N SER A 26 7.64 -6.61 -1.49
CA SER A 26 8.79 -5.99 -2.13
C SER A 26 8.39 -5.30 -3.44
N LEU A 27 9.09 -4.21 -3.75
CA LEU A 27 8.80 -3.34 -4.89
C LEU A 27 9.83 -3.57 -6.00
N PRO A 28 9.46 -4.18 -7.13
CA PRO A 28 10.34 -4.28 -8.30
C PRO A 28 10.78 -2.90 -8.79
N LEU A 29 12.00 -2.79 -9.34
CA LEU A 29 12.53 -1.52 -9.86
C LEU A 29 11.61 -0.88 -10.90
N VAL A 30 11.04 -1.68 -11.81
CA VAL A 30 10.08 -1.18 -12.81
C VAL A 30 8.82 -0.61 -12.17
N THR A 31 8.37 -1.19 -11.05
CA THR A 31 7.21 -0.71 -10.28
C THR A 31 7.53 0.60 -9.57
N ILE A 32 8.72 0.72 -8.99
CA ILE A 32 9.19 1.98 -8.40
C ILE A 32 9.26 3.07 -9.48
N GLU A 33 9.87 2.76 -10.63
CA GLU A 33 10.00 3.70 -11.75
C GLU A 33 8.64 4.21 -12.20
N ARG A 34 7.74 3.29 -12.53
CA ARG A 34 6.38 3.59 -12.96
C ARG A 34 5.61 4.44 -11.95
N THR A 35 5.73 4.11 -10.67
CA THR A 35 5.03 4.82 -9.60
C THR A 35 5.54 6.24 -9.41
N VAL A 36 6.86 6.43 -9.42
CA VAL A 36 7.47 7.75 -9.30
C VAL A 36 7.16 8.61 -10.53
N MET A 37 7.27 8.05 -11.74
CA MET A 37 6.97 8.79 -12.97
C MET A 37 5.48 9.17 -13.06
N ALA A 38 4.57 8.26 -12.71
CA ALA A 38 3.14 8.57 -12.64
C ALA A 38 2.82 9.63 -11.57
N TYR A 39 3.48 9.59 -10.41
CA TYR A 39 3.33 10.61 -9.36
C TYR A 39 3.69 12.01 -9.86
N PHE A 40 4.71 12.13 -10.71
CA PHE A 40 5.09 13.38 -11.34
C PHE A 40 4.27 13.75 -12.58
N GLY A 41 3.20 13.01 -12.88
CA GLY A 41 2.28 13.30 -13.97
C GLY A 41 2.81 12.86 -15.34
N PHE A 42 3.67 11.84 -15.39
CA PHE A 42 4.12 11.24 -16.65
C PHE A 42 3.34 9.97 -17.00
N ASP A 43 3.04 9.82 -18.29
CA ASP A 43 2.42 8.63 -18.87
C ASP A 43 3.44 7.78 -19.62
N GLU A 44 3.31 6.46 -19.48
CA GLU A 44 4.17 5.48 -20.13
C GLU A 44 3.73 5.24 -21.58
N GLU A 45 4.69 5.27 -22.49
CA GLU A 45 4.62 4.72 -23.84
C GLU A 45 5.69 3.64 -23.96
N LEU A 46 5.29 2.36 -23.89
CA LEU A 46 6.20 1.23 -23.90
C LEU A 46 6.57 0.81 -25.33
N LEU A 47 7.86 0.74 -25.63
CA LEU A 47 8.39 0.28 -26.91
C LEU A 47 9.15 -1.03 -26.71
N LEU A 48 8.41 -2.13 -26.74
CA LEU A 48 8.91 -3.48 -26.45
C LEU A 48 10.07 -3.90 -27.37
N GLU A 49 9.97 -3.59 -28.67
CA GLU A 49 11.01 -3.94 -29.65
C GLU A 49 12.35 -3.28 -29.32
N GLU A 50 12.31 -2.08 -28.73
CA GLU A 50 13.49 -1.32 -28.30
C GLU A 50 13.83 -1.54 -26.82
N GLY A 51 13.00 -2.24 -26.04
CA GLY A 51 13.25 -2.45 -24.61
C GLY A 51 13.33 -1.13 -23.80
N ILE A 52 12.63 -0.09 -24.26
CA ILE A 52 12.58 1.23 -23.62
C ILE A 52 11.15 1.62 -23.23
N ALA A 53 11.04 2.50 -22.24
CA ALA A 53 9.80 3.19 -21.90
C ALA A 53 9.98 4.69 -22.11
N ILE A 54 9.14 5.28 -22.97
CA ILE A 54 9.08 6.71 -23.18
C ILE A 54 8.10 7.31 -22.17
N TRP A 55 8.53 8.37 -21.50
CA TRP A 55 7.74 9.10 -20.51
C TRP A 55 7.25 10.41 -21.10
N ARG A 56 5.92 10.51 -21.27
CA ARG A 56 5.25 11.69 -21.80
C ARG A 56 4.68 12.52 -20.66
N ASN A 57 4.74 13.83 -20.76
CA ASN A 57 3.99 14.68 -19.84
C ASN A 57 2.49 14.45 -20.08
N GLY A 58 1.75 14.05 -19.04
CA GLY A 58 0.36 13.63 -19.18
C GLY A 58 -0.61 14.75 -19.56
N GLU A 59 -0.26 16.01 -19.30
CA GLU A 59 -1.09 17.17 -19.67
C GLU A 59 -0.91 17.58 -21.13
N THR A 60 0.34 17.55 -21.61
CA THR A 60 0.71 18.06 -22.95
C THR A 60 0.89 16.95 -23.99
N GLY A 61 1.01 15.70 -23.57
CA GLY A 61 1.35 14.55 -24.42
C GLY A 61 2.80 14.55 -24.93
N LYS A 62 3.61 15.56 -24.59
CA LYS A 62 4.97 15.71 -25.10
C LYS A 62 5.89 14.65 -24.50
N ARG A 63 6.69 13.97 -25.33
CA ARG A 63 7.76 13.07 -24.88
C ARG A 63 8.84 13.88 -24.15
N MET A 64 9.10 13.51 -22.90
CA MET A 64 10.02 14.24 -22.04
C MET A 64 11.33 13.49 -21.84
N PHE A 65 11.26 12.19 -21.58
CA PHE A 65 12.43 11.33 -21.34
C PHE A 65 12.16 9.91 -21.82
N PHE A 66 13.18 9.06 -21.85
CA PHE A 66 13.01 7.61 -21.92
C PHE A 66 13.92 6.87 -20.93
N THR A 67 13.45 5.75 -20.41
CA THR A 67 14.22 4.82 -19.57
C THR A 67 14.49 3.53 -20.34
N VAL A 68 15.65 2.93 -20.09
CA VAL A 68 16.05 1.63 -20.66
C VAL A 68 15.83 0.56 -19.60
N ARG A 69 15.28 -0.60 -19.99
CA ARG A 69 14.92 -1.66 -19.04
C ARG A 69 15.70 -2.95 -19.28
N ASP A 70 15.54 -3.51 -20.48
CA ASP A 70 15.89 -4.91 -20.73
C ASP A 70 17.09 -5.06 -21.68
N LYS A 71 17.69 -3.94 -22.10
CA LYS A 71 18.81 -3.92 -23.05
C LYS A 71 19.93 -3.05 -22.53
N GLU A 72 21.15 -3.44 -22.83
CA GLU A 72 22.32 -2.57 -22.68
C GLU A 72 22.52 -1.79 -23.98
N TYR A 73 22.60 -0.47 -23.84
CA TYR A 73 22.89 0.42 -24.96
C TYR A 73 24.20 1.16 -24.70
N SER A 74 25.05 1.25 -25.72
CA SER A 74 26.20 2.15 -25.73
C SER A 74 25.74 3.63 -25.76
N GLN A 75 26.64 4.55 -25.43
CA GLN A 75 26.34 5.98 -25.46
C GLN A 75 25.89 6.46 -26.86
N ASP A 76 26.51 5.97 -27.92
CA ASP A 76 26.15 6.34 -29.30
C ASP A 76 24.74 5.85 -29.67
N GLU A 77 24.34 4.68 -29.17
CA GLU A 77 22.99 4.15 -29.38
C GLU A 77 21.95 4.95 -28.59
N LEU A 78 22.25 5.33 -27.35
CA LEU A 78 21.38 6.22 -26.56
C LEU A 78 21.18 7.58 -27.24
N ILE A 79 22.23 8.13 -27.85
CA ILE A 79 22.16 9.38 -28.62
C ILE A 79 21.25 9.21 -29.84
N LYS A 80 21.37 8.10 -30.58
CA LYS A 80 20.51 7.79 -31.74
C LYS A 80 19.05 7.63 -31.32
N LEU A 81 18.78 6.91 -30.23
CA LEU A 81 17.43 6.76 -29.68
C LEU A 81 16.86 8.13 -29.27
N ALA A 82 17.65 8.95 -28.60
CA ALA A 82 17.23 10.28 -28.18
C ALA A 82 16.87 11.19 -29.37
N GLN A 83 17.63 11.11 -30.46
CA GLN A 83 17.33 11.82 -31.70
C GLN A 83 16.06 11.28 -32.37
N THR A 84 15.89 9.96 -32.39
CA THR A 84 14.75 9.28 -33.02
C THR A 84 13.43 9.59 -32.31
N TYR A 85 13.44 9.57 -30.97
CA TYR A 85 12.24 9.78 -30.15
C TYR A 85 12.08 11.21 -29.67
N HIS A 86 13.02 12.09 -30.03
CA HIS A 86 13.04 13.52 -29.67
C HIS A 86 12.95 13.78 -28.16
N CYS A 87 13.56 12.93 -27.34
CA CYS A 87 13.65 13.09 -25.89
C CYS A 87 14.92 12.43 -25.34
N PRO A 88 15.56 12.99 -24.29
CA PRO A 88 16.79 12.44 -23.71
C PRO A 88 16.55 11.15 -22.89
N PRO A 89 17.58 10.30 -22.74
CA PRO A 89 17.54 9.21 -21.78
C PRO A 89 17.54 9.75 -20.35
N ILE A 90 17.00 8.97 -19.42
CA ILE A 90 17.09 9.25 -17.98
C ILE A 90 17.34 7.98 -17.19
N GLY A 91 18.29 8.05 -16.25
CA GLY A 91 18.46 7.04 -15.19
C GLY A 91 17.72 7.52 -13.96
N LEU A 92 16.50 7.00 -13.71
CA LEU A 92 15.72 7.44 -12.55
C LEU A 92 16.49 7.20 -11.24
N PHE A 93 17.10 6.03 -11.12
CA PHE A 93 17.84 5.61 -9.92
C PHE A 93 19.17 6.34 -9.69
N ASP A 94 19.54 7.23 -10.62
CA ASP A 94 20.70 8.13 -10.51
C ASP A 94 20.28 9.62 -10.50
N ASN A 95 18.97 9.91 -10.52
CA ASN A 95 18.44 11.27 -10.66
C ASN A 95 18.10 11.91 -9.31
N TYR A 96 19.06 12.65 -8.76
CA TYR A 96 18.86 13.37 -7.48
C TYR A 96 17.71 14.39 -7.49
N SER A 97 17.35 14.98 -8.64
CA SER A 97 16.30 16.00 -8.70
C SER A 97 14.93 15.43 -8.37
N PHE A 98 14.60 14.23 -8.88
CA PHE A 98 13.36 13.56 -8.52
C PHE A 98 13.33 13.18 -7.03
N ALA A 99 14.43 12.65 -6.51
CA ALA A 99 14.52 12.27 -5.10
C ALA A 99 14.36 13.49 -4.17
N GLN A 100 15.05 14.60 -4.46
CA GLN A 100 14.92 15.84 -3.69
C GLN A 100 13.50 16.37 -3.68
N ARG A 101 12.82 16.32 -4.83
CA ARG A 101 11.42 16.75 -4.94
C ARG A 101 10.49 15.85 -4.12
N LEU A 102 10.65 14.53 -4.18
CA LEU A 102 9.88 13.60 -3.35
C LEU A 102 10.12 13.82 -1.85
N ILE A 103 11.37 14.05 -1.44
CA ILE A 103 11.71 14.34 -0.04
C ILE A 103 10.91 15.55 0.47
N GLY A 104 10.84 16.62 -0.33
CA GLY A 104 10.07 17.82 0.03
C GLY A 104 8.57 17.60 0.02
N GLU A 105 8.01 17.12 -1.09
CA GLU A 105 6.56 16.96 -1.27
C GLU A 105 5.96 15.89 -0.35
N LEU A 106 6.71 14.81 -0.12
CA LEU A 106 6.30 13.69 0.73
C LEU A 106 6.95 13.74 2.12
N GLN A 107 7.49 14.89 2.56
CA GLN A 107 8.03 15.12 3.91
C GLN A 107 8.85 13.92 4.44
N LEU A 108 9.83 13.49 3.65
CA LEU A 108 10.66 12.35 3.99
C LEU A 108 11.87 12.81 4.83
N ALA A 109 12.21 12.05 5.86
CA ALA A 109 13.45 12.16 6.60
C ALA A 109 14.45 11.15 6.07
N VAL A 110 15.67 11.59 5.79
CA VAL A 110 16.79 10.73 5.37
C VAL A 110 17.80 10.66 6.49
N THR A 111 18.08 9.45 6.97
CA THR A 111 19.03 9.20 8.06
C THR A 111 20.06 8.15 7.65
N PRO A 112 21.37 8.44 7.71
CA PRO A 112 22.39 7.42 7.49
C PRO A 112 22.45 6.47 8.70
N VAL A 113 22.50 5.17 8.43
CA VAL A 113 22.70 4.11 9.43
C VAL A 113 24.09 3.51 9.21
N ILE A 114 25.03 3.93 10.04
CA ILE A 114 26.43 3.54 9.90
C ILE A 114 26.69 2.19 10.58
N PHE A 115 26.12 1.97 11.77
CA PHE A 115 26.31 0.74 12.54
C PHE A 115 24.97 0.12 12.97
N ARG A 116 24.89 -1.21 12.98
CA ARG A 116 23.81 -1.98 13.63
C ARG A 116 24.41 -3.20 14.30
N ASN A 117 24.05 -3.42 15.56
CA ASN A 117 24.50 -4.57 16.35
C ASN A 117 26.03 -4.77 16.35
N GLY A 118 26.79 -3.66 16.36
CA GLY A 118 28.26 -3.68 16.38
C GLY A 118 28.93 -3.92 15.01
N SER A 119 28.17 -4.06 13.92
CA SER A 119 28.70 -4.19 12.56
C SER A 119 28.53 -2.90 11.75
N LEU A 120 29.53 -2.56 10.95
CA LEU A 120 29.46 -1.51 9.93
C LEU A 120 28.51 -1.99 8.82
N LEU A 121 27.49 -1.19 8.50
CA LEU A 121 26.53 -1.48 7.42
C LEU A 121 26.64 -0.47 6.28
N GLY A 122 26.51 0.83 6.59
CA GLY A 122 26.53 1.88 5.57
C GLY A 122 25.26 1.87 4.69
N ILE A 123 24.09 1.95 5.32
CA ILE A 123 22.79 2.03 4.62
C ILE A 123 22.10 3.35 4.90
N TRP A 124 21.12 3.69 4.06
CA TRP A 124 20.24 4.84 4.22
C TRP A 124 18.88 4.37 4.69
N ARG A 125 18.39 4.95 5.78
CA ARG A 125 17.00 4.81 6.22
C ARG A 125 16.24 6.06 5.79
N VAL A 126 15.14 5.87 5.07
CA VAL A 126 14.26 6.96 4.65
C VAL A 126 12.86 6.72 5.22
N GLU A 127 12.33 7.72 5.90
CA GLU A 127 11.08 7.59 6.65
C GLU A 127 10.13 8.73 6.33
N ARG A 128 8.83 8.47 6.32
CA ARG A 128 7.82 9.54 6.27
C ARG A 128 7.73 10.20 7.64
N ILE A 129 8.01 11.50 7.70
CA ILE A 129 7.68 12.30 8.89
C ILE A 129 6.16 12.44 8.94
N SER A 130 5.56 11.94 10.01
CA SER A 130 4.12 11.99 10.17
C SER A 130 3.74 12.30 11.61
N ASN A 131 2.64 13.04 11.77
CA ASN A 131 1.97 13.23 13.05
C ASN A 131 1.02 12.07 13.39
N TYR A 132 1.14 10.95 12.67
CA TYR A 132 0.32 9.78 12.86
C TYR A 132 0.50 9.21 14.26
N LYS A 133 -0.59 9.28 15.03
CA LYS A 133 -0.74 8.63 16.33
C LYS A 133 -1.81 7.56 16.15
N PRO A 134 -1.43 6.28 16.00
CA PRO A 134 -2.38 5.21 15.67
C PRO A 134 -3.53 5.08 16.69
N PHE A 135 -3.31 5.51 17.94
CA PHE A 135 -4.25 5.34 19.05
C PHE A 135 -5.03 6.62 19.41
N ASP A 136 -4.75 7.74 18.74
CA ASP A 136 -5.46 8.99 18.97
C ASP A 136 -6.60 9.15 17.96
N ARG A 137 -7.75 8.55 18.28
CA ARG A 137 -8.96 8.60 17.43
C ARG A 137 -9.47 10.03 17.22
N ALA A 138 -9.22 10.93 18.17
CA ALA A 138 -9.63 12.33 18.06
C ALA A 138 -8.76 13.13 17.08
N ILE A 139 -7.46 12.82 17.03
CA ILE A 139 -6.51 13.49 16.12
C ILE A 139 -6.46 12.83 14.73
N ASN A 140 -6.55 11.50 14.67
CA ASN A 140 -6.26 10.75 13.43
C ASN A 140 -7.44 9.94 12.88
N GLY A 141 -8.59 9.89 13.58
CA GLY A 141 -9.72 9.05 13.20
C GLY A 141 -9.37 7.57 13.20
N ILE A 142 -10.16 6.78 12.47
CA ILE A 142 -9.88 5.37 12.19
C ILE A 142 -8.65 5.30 11.28
N ILE A 143 -7.63 4.53 11.69
CA ILE A 143 -6.31 4.36 11.07
C ILE A 143 -6.35 4.62 9.55
N THR A 144 -5.88 5.78 9.10
CA THR A 144 -5.85 6.14 7.67
C THR A 144 -4.48 5.92 7.07
N GLY A 145 -4.43 5.26 5.92
CA GLY A 145 -3.16 4.94 5.24
C GLY A 145 -2.37 6.13 4.76
N VAL A 146 -3.03 7.28 4.55
CA VAL A 146 -2.41 8.48 3.95
C VAL A 146 -1.31 9.07 4.84
N ASN A 147 -1.47 8.99 6.16
CA ASN A 147 -0.50 9.55 7.11
C ASN A 147 0.34 8.48 7.82
N GLN A 148 0.19 7.19 7.55
CA GLN A 148 0.96 6.17 8.26
C GLN A 148 2.48 6.39 8.12
N PRO A 149 3.26 6.24 9.21
CA PRO A 149 4.70 6.23 9.11
C PRO A 149 5.11 5.04 8.26
N VAL A 150 6.00 5.26 7.32
CA VAL A 150 6.59 4.19 6.51
C VAL A 150 8.08 4.43 6.46
N SER A 151 8.86 3.35 6.46
CA SER A 151 10.31 3.41 6.43
C SER A 151 10.85 2.35 5.48
N CYS A 152 11.81 2.73 4.64
CA CYS A 152 12.61 1.78 3.86
C CYS A 152 14.08 2.00 4.14
N GLU A 153 14.85 0.92 4.02
CA GLU A 153 16.30 0.94 4.14
C GLU A 153 16.95 0.39 2.87
N ASN A 154 18.01 1.04 2.41
CA ASN A 154 18.79 0.55 1.27
C ASN A 154 20.22 1.10 1.29
N GLU A 155 21.18 0.36 0.72
CA GLU A 155 22.55 0.84 0.50
C GLU A 155 22.59 2.03 -0.48
N ASN A 156 21.70 2.04 -1.47
CA ASN A 156 21.52 3.16 -2.39
C ASN A 156 20.50 4.16 -1.82
N LEU A 157 20.96 5.39 -1.55
CA LEU A 157 20.12 6.48 -1.04
C LEU A 157 18.89 6.74 -1.92
N LEU A 158 19.07 6.82 -3.23
CA LEU A 158 17.98 7.14 -4.16
C LEU A 158 16.93 6.04 -4.16
N LEU A 159 17.35 4.77 -4.13
CA LEU A 159 16.43 3.64 -4.03
C LEU A 159 15.67 3.64 -2.70
N ALA A 160 16.31 3.95 -1.58
CA ALA A 160 15.62 4.10 -0.29
C ALA A 160 14.56 5.22 -0.35
N VAL A 161 14.88 6.36 -0.95
CA VAL A 161 13.93 7.48 -1.14
C VAL A 161 12.75 7.06 -2.01
N TYR A 162 13.00 6.45 -3.18
CA TYR A 162 11.94 6.06 -4.10
C TYR A 162 11.05 4.94 -3.55
N ALA A 163 11.62 3.95 -2.87
CA ALA A 163 10.86 2.90 -2.22
C ALA A 163 9.96 3.45 -1.11
N THR A 164 10.47 4.33 -0.23
CA THR A 164 9.66 4.98 0.80
C THR A 164 8.57 5.84 0.16
N ALA A 165 8.88 6.60 -0.88
CA ALA A 165 7.89 7.40 -1.61
C ALA A 165 6.76 6.53 -2.17
N CYS A 166 7.06 5.38 -2.77
CA CYS A 166 6.06 4.45 -3.27
C CYS A 166 5.11 3.95 -2.17
N ARG A 167 5.65 3.63 -0.99
CA ARG A 167 4.84 3.23 0.18
C ARG A 167 3.97 4.38 0.71
N VAL A 168 4.48 5.62 0.71
CA VAL A 168 3.68 6.81 1.04
C VAL A 168 2.54 7.01 0.04
N ILE A 169 2.81 6.85 -1.26
CA ILE A 169 1.82 6.96 -2.34
C ILE A 169 0.71 5.91 -2.21
N GLY A 170 1.03 4.76 -1.62
CA GLY A 170 0.05 3.74 -1.23
C GLY A 170 0.37 2.32 -1.68
N LEU A 171 1.51 2.09 -2.34
CA LEU A 171 1.96 0.72 -2.62
C LEU A 171 2.27 -0.02 -1.31
N ALA A 172 2.10 -1.34 -1.33
CA ALA A 172 2.21 -2.21 -0.15
C ALA A 172 1.21 -1.92 0.98
N LYS A 173 0.21 -1.07 0.73
CA LYS A 173 -0.96 -0.95 1.60
C LYS A 173 -2.03 -1.96 1.21
N GLN A 174 -2.75 -2.44 2.20
CA GLN A 174 -3.87 -3.36 2.08
C GLN A 174 -5.16 -2.65 2.47
N ALA A 175 -6.24 -2.95 1.75
CA ALA A 175 -7.54 -2.38 2.00
C ALA A 175 -8.39 -3.21 2.96
N PHE A 176 -9.10 -2.52 3.84
CA PHE A 176 -10.00 -3.10 4.83
C PHE A 176 -11.29 -2.28 4.88
N ILE A 177 -12.37 -2.90 5.32
CA ILE A 177 -13.66 -2.27 5.53
C ILE A 177 -14.02 -2.39 7.01
N HIS A 178 -14.27 -1.26 7.64
CA HIS A 178 -14.59 -1.15 9.05
C HIS A 178 -16.03 -0.71 9.26
N PHE A 179 -16.73 -1.37 10.17
CA PHE A 179 -18.10 -1.09 10.58
C PHE A 179 -18.14 -0.64 12.05
N PRO A 180 -17.82 0.63 12.36
CA PRO A 180 -17.71 1.11 13.75
C PRO A 180 -19.00 0.95 14.58
N ASN A 181 -20.16 0.96 13.92
CA ASN A 181 -21.47 0.86 14.55
C ASN A 181 -22.19 -0.45 14.19
N GLY A 182 -21.43 -1.52 13.96
CA GLY A 182 -21.95 -2.82 13.55
C GLY A 182 -22.40 -2.87 12.09
N ALA A 183 -22.82 -4.06 11.64
CA ALA A 183 -23.04 -4.36 10.23
C ALA A 183 -24.01 -3.41 9.51
N GLU A 184 -25.07 -2.95 10.17
CA GLU A 184 -26.05 -2.04 9.59
C GLU A 184 -25.62 -0.56 9.61
N GLY A 185 -24.51 -0.26 10.29
CA GLY A 185 -23.96 1.08 10.36
C GLY A 185 -23.25 1.54 9.08
N SER A 186 -22.67 2.74 9.16
CA SER A 186 -21.77 3.27 8.15
C SER A 186 -20.54 2.38 7.99
N ALA A 187 -20.11 2.21 6.75
CA ALA A 187 -18.87 1.51 6.41
C ALA A 187 -17.76 2.52 6.12
N GLU A 188 -16.55 2.21 6.56
CA GLU A 188 -15.36 3.00 6.29
C GLU A 188 -14.30 2.15 5.60
N ILE A 189 -13.65 2.69 4.57
CA ILE A 189 -12.56 2.01 3.87
C ILE A 189 -11.25 2.51 4.45
N ILE A 190 -10.46 1.55 4.92
CA ILE A 190 -9.14 1.76 5.51
C ILE A 190 -8.10 1.22 4.54
N ALA A 191 -7.16 2.05 4.12
CA ALA A 191 -5.89 1.56 3.57
C ALA A 191 -4.88 1.50 4.71
N CYS A 192 -4.19 0.37 4.87
CA CYS A 192 -3.20 0.19 5.93
C CYS A 192 -1.95 -0.45 5.34
N ASP A 193 -0.79 0.14 5.60
CA ASP A 193 0.49 -0.43 5.23
C ASP A 193 0.67 -1.82 5.87
N PHE A 194 1.20 -2.77 5.09
CA PHE A 194 1.26 -4.18 5.46
C PHE A 194 1.95 -4.43 6.81
N GLU A 195 2.97 -3.63 7.15
CA GLU A 195 3.73 -3.74 8.41
C GLU A 195 2.88 -3.40 9.65
N PHE A 196 1.74 -2.74 9.43
CA PHE A 196 0.87 -2.19 10.46
C PHE A 196 -0.51 -2.86 10.51
N THR A 197 -0.74 -3.87 9.67
CA THR A 197 -2.02 -4.61 9.59
C THR A 197 -2.37 -5.34 10.88
N TRP A 198 -1.37 -5.76 11.67
CA TRP A 198 -1.56 -6.36 12.99
C TRP A 198 -2.31 -5.43 13.95
N MET A 199 -2.11 -4.11 13.87
CA MET A 199 -2.82 -3.15 14.72
C MET A 199 -4.32 -3.13 14.41
N LEU A 200 -4.74 -3.38 13.18
CA LEU A 200 -6.17 -3.44 12.88
C LEU A 200 -6.84 -4.60 13.63
N ARG A 201 -6.16 -5.74 13.72
CA ARG A 201 -6.64 -6.90 14.48
C ARG A 201 -6.63 -6.65 15.98
N GLU A 202 -5.63 -5.96 16.52
CA GLU A 202 -5.54 -5.73 17.97
C GLU A 202 -6.58 -4.74 18.49
N TYR A 203 -6.91 -3.69 17.71
CA TYR A 203 -7.67 -2.53 18.23
C TYR A 203 -9.09 -2.39 17.69
N LEU A 204 -9.42 -3.04 16.57
CA LEU A 204 -10.70 -2.94 15.91
C LEU A 204 -11.35 -4.31 15.70
N ASP A 205 -10.86 -5.34 16.41
CA ASP A 205 -11.24 -6.72 16.16
C ASP A 205 -12.77 -6.88 16.04
N GLN A 206 -13.19 -7.75 15.10
CA GLN A 206 -14.58 -8.12 14.79
C GLN A 206 -15.41 -7.09 13.98
N THR A 207 -14.99 -5.83 13.87
CA THR A 207 -15.66 -4.83 13.01
C THR A 207 -14.87 -4.52 11.74
N VAL A 208 -13.68 -5.08 11.57
CA VAL A 208 -12.80 -4.86 10.40
C VAL A 208 -12.64 -6.11 9.55
N PHE A 209 -12.81 -5.95 8.24
CA PHE A 209 -12.77 -7.03 7.28
C PHE A 209 -11.80 -6.72 6.15
N ARG A 210 -10.94 -7.67 5.81
CA ARG A 210 -10.03 -7.56 4.66
C ARG A 210 -10.84 -7.51 3.35
N ALA A 211 -10.52 -6.53 2.49
CA ALA A 211 -11.11 -6.35 1.16
C ALA A 211 -9.98 -6.32 0.11
N GLU A 212 -9.52 -7.50 -0.31
CA GLU A 212 -8.39 -7.66 -1.24
C GLU A 212 -8.67 -7.04 -2.62
N GLU A 213 -9.92 -7.09 -3.05
CA GLU A 213 -10.41 -6.49 -4.28
C GLU A 213 -10.19 -4.97 -4.35
N LEU A 214 -10.08 -4.31 -3.21
CA LEU A 214 -9.87 -2.87 -3.11
C LEU A 214 -8.39 -2.45 -3.13
N ASP A 215 -7.45 -3.38 -2.96
CA ASP A 215 -6.01 -3.07 -2.95
C ASP A 215 -5.59 -2.33 -4.21
N MET A 216 -6.09 -2.82 -5.35
CA MET A 216 -5.70 -2.28 -6.65
C MET A 216 -6.09 -0.81 -6.82
N TYR A 217 -7.02 -0.30 -6.01
CA TYR A 217 -7.52 1.06 -6.09
C TYR A 217 -6.97 1.97 -5.00
N ILE A 218 -6.08 1.49 -4.11
CA ILE A 218 -5.54 2.34 -3.02
C ILE A 218 -4.83 3.58 -3.56
N THR A 219 -4.17 3.47 -4.70
CA THR A 219 -3.42 4.57 -5.33
C THR A 219 -4.23 5.33 -6.39
N SER A 220 -5.50 4.97 -6.61
CA SER A 220 -6.39 5.61 -7.60
C SER A 220 -7.83 5.76 -7.07
N THR A 221 -8.76 6.12 -7.96
CA THR A 221 -10.17 6.23 -7.60
C THR A 221 -10.84 4.85 -7.61
N ILE A 222 -11.50 4.49 -6.50
CA ILE A 222 -12.33 3.29 -6.41
C ILE A 222 -13.65 3.55 -7.17
N PRO A 223 -13.99 2.74 -8.20
CA PRO A 223 -15.29 2.79 -8.85
C PRO A 223 -16.45 2.55 -7.87
N ASP A 224 -17.58 3.23 -8.07
CA ASP A 224 -18.70 3.20 -7.12
C ASP A 224 -19.36 1.81 -7.01
N ASP A 225 -19.42 1.07 -8.11
CA ASP A 225 -19.91 -0.30 -8.18
C ASP A 225 -19.00 -1.26 -7.40
N VAL A 226 -17.68 -1.20 -7.65
CA VAL A 226 -16.68 -2.00 -6.93
C VAL A 226 -16.71 -1.70 -5.43
N ARG A 227 -16.82 -0.42 -5.07
CA ARG A 227 -16.94 0.02 -3.67
C ARG A 227 -18.18 -0.57 -3.01
N ALA A 228 -19.34 -0.48 -3.67
CA ALA A 228 -20.60 -0.95 -3.13
C ALA A 228 -20.59 -2.48 -2.93
N GLU A 229 -20.04 -3.23 -3.88
CA GLU A 229 -19.93 -4.69 -3.81
C GLU A 229 -19.00 -5.14 -2.66
N ALA A 230 -17.82 -4.51 -2.54
CA ALA A 230 -16.88 -4.81 -1.47
C ALA A 230 -17.50 -4.55 -0.08
N ILE A 231 -18.20 -3.41 0.07
CA ILE A 231 -18.92 -3.08 1.32
C ILE A 231 -20.03 -4.09 1.61
N ALA A 232 -20.82 -4.50 0.60
CA ALA A 232 -21.87 -5.49 0.78
C ALA A 232 -21.30 -6.84 1.24
N THR A 233 -20.19 -7.26 0.64
CA THR A 233 -19.47 -8.49 0.99
C THR A 233 -18.93 -8.44 2.42
N ALA A 234 -18.25 -7.35 2.79
CA ALA A 234 -17.74 -7.15 4.15
C ALA A 234 -18.88 -7.06 5.18
N ARG A 235 -20.02 -6.46 4.83
CA ARG A 235 -21.20 -6.39 5.69
C ARG A 235 -21.78 -7.78 5.96
N ALA A 236 -21.86 -8.64 4.95
CA ALA A 236 -22.31 -10.02 5.14
C ALA A 236 -21.38 -10.79 6.09
N LYS A 237 -20.05 -10.61 5.95
CA LYS A 237 -19.06 -11.18 6.88
C LYS A 237 -19.25 -10.66 8.31
N CYS A 238 -19.53 -9.37 8.47
CA CYS A 238 -19.79 -8.75 9.77
C CYS A 238 -21.03 -9.34 10.45
N ARG A 239 -22.15 -9.48 9.72
CA ARG A 239 -23.36 -10.13 10.24
C ARG A 239 -23.11 -11.57 10.68
N ALA A 240 -22.35 -12.32 9.89
CA ALA A 240 -22.01 -13.70 10.22
C ALA A 240 -21.16 -13.79 11.49
N ALA A 241 -20.16 -12.91 11.65
CA ALA A 241 -19.33 -12.86 12.85
C ALA A 241 -20.14 -12.52 14.11
N ILE A 242 -21.03 -11.52 14.04
CA ILE A 242 -21.94 -11.15 15.15
C ILE A 242 -22.86 -12.31 15.51
N ALA A 243 -23.42 -13.01 14.50
CA ALA A 243 -24.33 -14.12 14.72
C ALA A 243 -23.65 -15.36 15.34
N GLU A 244 -22.35 -15.56 15.09
CA GLU A 244 -21.61 -16.68 15.67
C GLU A 244 -21.29 -16.43 17.15
N GLN A 245 -20.91 -15.20 17.51
CA GLN A 245 -20.70 -14.82 18.91
C GLN A 245 -21.96 -14.98 19.77
N ALA A 246 -23.11 -14.61 19.22
CA ALA A 246 -24.39 -14.78 19.89
C ALA A 246 -24.75 -16.25 20.15
N LYS A 247 -24.09 -17.22 19.51
CA LYS A 247 -24.24 -18.66 19.79
C LYS A 247 -23.19 -19.18 20.78
N GLU A 248 -22.04 -18.52 20.89
CA GLU A 248 -20.95 -18.91 21.80
C GLU A 248 -21.15 -18.36 23.23
N GLU A 249 -21.93 -17.28 23.40
CA GLU A 249 -22.37 -16.83 24.72
C GLU A 249 -23.47 -17.76 25.27
N PRO A 250 -23.26 -18.46 26.42
CA PRO A 250 -24.33 -19.20 27.06
C PRO A 250 -25.40 -18.21 27.53
N SER A 251 -26.66 -18.43 27.14
CA SER A 251 -27.78 -17.74 27.76
C SER A 251 -27.84 -18.14 29.24
N ASP A 252 -27.58 -17.20 30.14
CA ASP A 252 -27.67 -17.36 31.61
C ASP A 252 -29.11 -17.61 32.14
N GLU A 253 -30.05 -18.05 31.29
CA GLU A 253 -31.46 -18.32 31.64
C GLU A 253 -31.74 -19.82 31.87
N ALA A 254 -30.83 -20.52 32.56
CA ALA A 254 -31.08 -21.88 33.04
C ALA A 254 -30.66 -22.08 34.51
N VAL A 255 -30.98 -21.12 35.37
CA VAL A 255 -30.99 -21.31 36.84
C VAL A 255 -32.30 -20.78 37.43
N ALA A 256 -33.42 -21.20 36.84
CA ALA A 256 -34.74 -21.08 37.47
C ALA A 256 -35.49 -22.37 37.14
N ASP A 257 -35.43 -23.31 38.09
CA ASP A 257 -36.30 -24.49 38.28
C ASP A 257 -35.43 -25.70 38.63
N VAL A 258 -35.08 -25.87 39.91
CA VAL A 258 -35.42 -27.02 40.76
C VAL A 258 -34.99 -26.66 42.20
N GLU A 259 -35.94 -26.31 43.05
CA GLU A 259 -36.04 -26.79 44.45
C GLU A 259 -37.32 -26.22 45.07
N ALA A 260 -38.44 -26.82 44.67
CA ALA A 260 -39.63 -26.90 45.51
C ALA A 260 -39.77 -28.37 45.94
N ASP A 261 -39.97 -28.54 47.25
CA ASP A 261 -40.39 -29.74 47.99
C ASP A 261 -39.38 -30.86 48.29
N ALA A 262 -38.92 -30.87 49.55
CA ALA A 262 -38.84 -31.97 50.53
C ALA A 262 -37.70 -31.64 51.51
N ASP A 263 -37.90 -31.39 52.80
CA ASP A 263 -38.48 -32.32 53.76
C ASP A 263 -39.06 -31.62 54.99
N ALA A 264 -40.21 -32.14 55.42
CA ALA A 264 -40.68 -32.12 56.79
C ALA A 264 -39.98 -33.22 57.60
N ASP A 265 -40.01 -33.07 58.93
CA ASP A 265 -39.63 -34.03 59.98
C ASP A 265 -38.14 -34.18 60.35
N ALA A 266 -37.75 -33.52 61.46
CA ALA A 266 -37.30 -34.15 62.73
C ALA A 266 -37.02 -33.10 63.81
#